data_AF-A0AAN8RMJ3-F1
#
_entry.id   AF-A0AAN8RMJ3-F1
#
_cell.length_a   1.000
_cell.length_b   1.000
_cell.length_c   1.000
_cell.angle_alpha   90.00
_cell.angle_beta   90.00
_cell.angle_gamma   90.00
#
_symmetry.space_group_name_H-M   'P 1'
#
loop_
_entity.id
_entity.type
_entity.pdbx_description
1 polymer ?
#
loop_
_entity_poly.entity_id
_entity_poly.type
_entity_poly.pdbx_seq_one_letter_code
_entity_poly.pdbx_strand_id
1 'polypeptide(L)'
;MKVSVICLTIFTAIVQAASRTSPPSGSIVVAKSGGQYTDLQSAINSIGTTNTGSVTIFIQPGTYSGQVYVANTIKAKITIYGYTTNDQDYNQNQVTLVNSLGADVAGSNDASGTLRAHTTDFKVYNVNIENSRGSGVQAIALSTQGTQQGYYGCKLLGYQDTLLANKGTNVFNKCYIEGATDFIFGQQAVAWFEKCTIAISGAGYITANGRDSDTNPSYYVINSSSISLKSGVSSSVKTYLGRPWRAYARTVFQNTAMSSVVRPEGWSTWSVALDNVYYAEYGNTGDGSQGTRVSWAKKLSSPLTLAGIIGSTSWIDMNYWNNVSSGTTTTTTRTTTTAAATTTRTTTAAAGGCTQALYGQCGGQGFTGCTVCASGSTCKYSNDWYSQCL
;
A
#
# COMPACT_ATOMS: atom_id res chain seq x y z
N MET A 1 -13.34 54.99 12.97
CA MET A 1 -13.46 53.56 12.62
C MET A 1 -12.18 52.86 13.03
N LYS A 2 -12.19 52.06 14.10
CA LYS A 2 -11.04 51.23 14.52
C LYS A 2 -11.19 49.88 13.83
N VAL A 3 -10.31 49.57 12.88
CA VAL A 3 -10.26 48.26 12.23
C VAL A 3 -9.49 47.32 13.14
N SER A 4 -10.19 46.39 13.78
CA SER A 4 -9.60 45.30 14.55
C SER A 4 -9.09 44.24 13.58
N VAL A 5 -7.77 44.05 13.53
CA VAL A 5 -7.14 42.96 12.77
C VAL A 5 -7.21 41.70 13.62
N ILE A 6 -8.19 40.84 13.33
CA ILE A 6 -8.28 39.49 13.92
C ILE A 6 -7.21 38.64 13.22
N CYS A 7 -6.13 38.34 13.94
CA CYS A 7 -5.12 37.39 13.51
C CYS A 7 -5.71 35.98 13.64
N LEU A 8 -6.22 35.43 12.53
CA LEU A 8 -6.70 34.05 12.48
C LEU A 8 -5.48 33.12 12.42
N THR A 9 -5.06 32.60 13.57
CA THR A 9 -4.07 31.52 13.63
C THR A 9 -4.65 30.26 13.01
N ILE A 10 -4.28 29.99 11.76
CA ILE A 10 -4.57 28.71 11.10
C ILE A 10 -3.63 27.68 11.70
N PHE A 11 -4.12 26.88 12.65
CA PHE A 11 -3.45 25.65 13.07
C PHE A 11 -3.60 24.63 11.94
N THR A 12 -2.56 24.47 11.11
CA THR A 12 -2.38 23.25 10.33
C THR A 12 -2.10 22.12 11.31
N ALA A 13 -3.12 21.32 11.61
CA ALA A 13 -2.95 20.08 12.36
C ALA A 13 -2.10 19.12 11.52
N ILE A 14 -0.80 19.11 11.78
CA ILE A 14 0.08 18.03 11.34
C ILE A 14 -0.41 16.80 12.09
N VAL A 15 -1.12 15.90 11.41
CA VAL A 15 -1.41 14.57 11.95
C VAL A 15 -0.07 13.85 12.01
N GLN A 16 0.57 13.89 13.18
CA GLN A 16 1.78 13.11 13.42
C GLN A 16 1.40 11.64 13.39
N ALA A 17 2.14 10.85 12.61
CA ALA A 17 1.97 9.41 12.60
C ALA A 17 2.17 8.84 14.01
N ALA A 18 1.33 7.89 14.41
CA ALA A 18 1.39 7.32 15.74
C ALA A 18 2.39 6.16 15.76
N SER A 19 3.26 6.12 16.76
CA SER A 19 4.03 4.91 17.06
C SER A 19 3.12 3.91 17.79
N ARG A 20 3.25 2.61 17.51
CA ARG A 20 2.60 1.54 18.27
C ARG A 20 3.66 0.58 18.80
N THR A 21 4.33 1.04 19.86
CA THR A 21 5.49 0.36 20.47
C THR A 21 5.17 -0.34 21.79
N SER A 22 3.91 -0.31 22.21
CA SER A 22 3.41 -1.02 23.39
C SER A 22 2.00 -1.55 23.15
N PRO A 23 1.61 -2.64 23.82
CA PRO A 23 0.26 -3.18 23.70
C PRO A 23 -0.78 -2.20 24.26
N PRO A 24 -1.86 -1.90 23.52
CA PRO A 24 -3.03 -1.24 24.09
C PRO A 24 -3.55 -1.99 25.31
N SER A 25 -4.15 -1.28 26.27
CA SER A 25 -4.72 -1.89 27.48
C SER A 25 -5.71 -3.01 27.12
N GLY A 26 -5.60 -4.15 27.80
CA GLY A 26 -6.45 -5.32 27.58
C GLY A 26 -6.10 -6.16 26.34
N SER A 27 -5.00 -5.87 25.64
CA SER A 27 -4.57 -6.68 24.49
C SER A 27 -4.04 -8.05 24.92
N ILE A 28 -4.36 -9.07 24.13
CA ILE A 28 -3.62 -10.34 24.13
C ILE A 28 -2.23 -10.08 23.53
N VAL A 29 -1.16 -10.44 24.22
CA VAL A 29 0.21 -10.16 23.77
C VAL A 29 0.86 -11.40 23.19
N VAL A 30 1.26 -11.33 21.92
CA VAL A 30 2.08 -12.34 21.24
C VAL A 30 3.52 -11.85 21.20
N ALA A 31 4.45 -12.63 21.73
CA ALA A 31 5.88 -12.30 21.72
C ALA A 31 6.73 -13.57 21.76
N LYS A 32 7.90 -13.56 21.11
CA LYS A 32 8.87 -14.66 21.20
C LYS A 32 9.29 -15.01 22.63
N SER A 33 9.28 -14.02 23.51
CA SER A 33 9.51 -14.18 24.95
C SER A 33 8.71 -13.11 25.71
N GLY A 34 8.15 -13.47 26.87
CA GLY A 34 7.45 -12.52 27.75
C GLY A 34 6.03 -12.11 27.32
N GLY A 35 5.50 -12.70 26.24
CA GLY A 35 4.10 -12.58 25.84
C GLY A 35 3.22 -13.63 26.52
N GLN A 36 1.90 -13.48 26.40
CA GLN A 36 0.94 -14.51 26.80
C GLN A 36 1.00 -15.73 25.87
N TYR A 37 1.31 -15.50 24.60
CA TYR A 37 1.50 -16.53 23.58
C TYR A 37 2.79 -16.27 22.80
N THR A 38 3.42 -17.33 22.31
CA THR A 38 4.65 -17.27 21.50
C THR A 38 4.39 -17.26 20.00
N ASP A 39 3.15 -17.53 19.59
CA ASP A 39 2.69 -17.52 18.21
C ASP A 39 1.26 -16.97 18.10
N LEU A 40 0.90 -16.51 16.89
CA LEU A 40 -0.40 -15.88 16.65
C LEU A 40 -1.56 -16.89 16.60
N GLN A 41 -1.34 -18.13 16.16
CA GLN A 41 -2.40 -19.13 16.08
C GLN A 41 -2.92 -19.49 17.48
N SER A 42 -2.02 -19.67 18.45
CA SER A 42 -2.37 -19.93 19.85
C SER A 42 -3.17 -18.78 20.46
N ALA A 43 -2.79 -17.53 20.18
CA ALA A 43 -3.57 -16.36 20.61
C ALA A 43 -4.97 -16.33 19.99
N ILE A 44 -5.09 -16.61 18.69
CA ILE A 44 -6.39 -16.71 18.00
C ILE A 44 -7.26 -17.82 18.61
N ASN A 45 -6.68 -18.99 18.88
CA ASN A 45 -7.40 -20.12 19.47
C ASN A 45 -7.99 -19.79 20.85
N SER A 46 -7.31 -18.95 21.64
CA SER A 46 -7.75 -18.56 22.97
C SER A 46 -9.02 -17.70 23.01
N ILE A 47 -9.41 -17.10 21.88
CA ILE A 47 -10.62 -16.25 21.79
C ILE A 47 -11.89 -17.09 21.94
N GLY A 48 -11.84 -18.35 21.49
CA GLY A 48 -12.99 -19.24 21.44
C GLY A 48 -14.04 -18.80 20.41
N THR A 49 -15.15 -19.55 20.36
CA THR A 49 -16.24 -19.35 19.38
C THR A 49 -17.46 -18.64 19.96
N THR A 50 -17.53 -18.47 21.28
CA THR A 50 -18.68 -17.86 21.99
C THR A 50 -18.48 -16.38 22.28
N ASN A 51 -17.24 -15.87 22.20
CA ASN A 51 -16.96 -14.46 22.39
C ASN A 51 -17.49 -13.64 21.20
N THR A 52 -18.34 -12.66 21.49
CA THR A 52 -18.93 -11.72 20.51
C THR A 52 -18.43 -10.29 20.68
N GLY A 53 -17.54 -10.05 21.65
CA GLY A 53 -16.95 -8.75 21.96
C GLY A 53 -15.82 -8.37 21.02
N SER A 54 -15.18 -7.23 21.33
CA SER A 54 -13.96 -6.80 20.64
C SER A 54 -12.73 -7.42 21.30
N VAL A 55 -11.81 -7.94 20.49
CA VAL A 55 -10.55 -8.52 20.95
C VAL A 55 -9.39 -7.85 20.24
N THR A 56 -8.42 -7.40 21.01
CA THR A 56 -7.18 -6.83 20.49
C THR A 56 -6.04 -7.80 20.72
N ILE A 57 -5.28 -8.12 19.67
CA ILE A 57 -4.01 -8.82 19.76
C ILE A 57 -2.90 -7.85 19.39
N PHE A 58 -1.87 -7.77 20.23
CA PHE A 58 -0.65 -7.03 19.94
C PHE A 58 0.53 -7.98 19.76
N ILE A 59 1.25 -7.84 18.66
CA ILE A 59 2.40 -8.69 18.31
C ILE A 59 3.69 -7.89 18.48
N GLN A 60 4.57 -8.35 19.35
CA GLN A 60 5.91 -7.79 19.55
C GLN A 60 6.83 -8.08 18.35
N PRO A 61 7.92 -7.30 18.16
CA PRO A 61 8.86 -7.50 17.06
C PRO A 61 9.33 -8.94 16.90
N GLY A 62 9.41 -9.40 15.66
CA GLY A 62 9.92 -10.72 15.32
C GLY A 62 9.26 -11.36 14.11
N THR A 63 9.84 -12.50 13.71
CA THR A 63 9.35 -13.34 12.61
C THR A 63 8.68 -14.58 13.18
N TYR A 64 7.40 -14.78 12.88
CA TYR A 64 6.55 -15.87 13.38
C TYR A 64 6.22 -16.80 12.23
N SER A 65 6.74 -18.03 12.30
CA SER A 65 6.61 -19.01 11.24
C SER A 65 5.36 -19.88 11.41
N GLY A 66 4.72 -20.24 10.30
CA GLY A 66 3.57 -21.12 10.25
C GLY A 66 2.31 -20.45 9.71
N GLN A 67 1.25 -21.23 9.56
CA GLN A 67 -0.04 -20.72 9.12
C GLN A 67 -0.85 -20.20 10.30
N VAL A 68 -1.62 -19.14 10.03
CA VAL A 68 -2.62 -18.59 10.94
C VAL A 68 -3.98 -18.69 10.26
N TYR A 69 -4.90 -19.40 10.89
CA TYR A 69 -6.28 -19.56 10.46
C TYR A 69 -7.23 -18.93 11.47
N VAL A 70 -7.97 -17.92 11.01
CA VAL A 70 -9.00 -17.23 11.79
C VAL A 70 -10.36 -17.68 11.27
N ALA A 71 -10.90 -18.73 11.90
CA ALA A 71 -12.11 -19.41 11.46
C ALA A 71 -13.35 -18.52 11.49
N ASN A 72 -14.29 -18.76 10.56
CA ASN A 72 -15.61 -18.10 10.51
C ASN A 72 -16.53 -18.44 11.71
N THR A 73 -16.15 -19.43 12.52
CA THR A 73 -16.83 -19.80 13.77
C THR A 73 -16.51 -18.83 14.90
N ILE A 74 -15.42 -18.06 14.81
CA ILE A 74 -15.11 -16.99 15.76
C ILE A 74 -16.05 -15.82 15.50
N LYS A 75 -16.71 -15.32 16.54
CA LYS A 75 -17.69 -14.21 16.45
C LYS A 75 -17.17 -12.89 16.99
N ALA A 76 -15.98 -12.89 17.60
CA ALA A 76 -15.35 -11.70 18.12
C ALA A 76 -14.89 -10.78 16.98
N LYS A 77 -14.94 -9.48 17.22
CA LYS A 77 -14.37 -8.45 16.34
C LYS A 77 -12.89 -8.34 16.65
N ILE A 78 -12.04 -8.92 15.80
CA ILE A 78 -10.61 -9.06 16.09
C ILE A 78 -9.83 -7.93 15.43
N THR A 79 -9.01 -7.25 16.23
CA THR A 79 -8.01 -6.30 15.77
C THR A 79 -6.61 -6.80 16.11
N ILE A 80 -5.75 -6.91 15.11
CA ILE A 80 -4.35 -7.31 15.26
C ILE A 80 -3.47 -6.10 14.99
N TYR A 81 -2.63 -5.77 15.95
CA TYR A 81 -1.61 -4.73 15.86
C TYR A 81 -0.21 -5.35 15.84
N GLY A 82 0.55 -5.09 14.79
CA GLY A 82 1.99 -5.29 14.78
C GLY A 82 2.71 -4.12 15.44
N TYR A 83 3.81 -4.42 16.13
CA TYR A 83 4.74 -3.39 16.60
C TYR A 83 5.28 -2.57 15.42
N THR A 84 5.23 -1.25 15.58
CA THR A 84 5.82 -0.28 14.63
C THR A 84 6.18 1.02 15.32
N THR A 85 7.23 1.69 14.86
CA THR A 85 7.59 3.05 15.28
C THR A 85 6.81 4.13 14.52
N ASN A 86 6.16 3.78 13.40
CA ASN A 86 5.30 4.67 12.62
C ASN A 86 4.19 3.85 11.97
N ASP A 87 2.95 4.03 12.43
CA ASP A 87 1.82 3.25 11.94
C ASP A 87 1.33 3.66 10.54
N GLN A 88 1.79 4.80 10.03
CA GLN A 88 1.48 5.28 8.68
C GLN A 88 2.56 4.92 7.64
N ASP A 89 3.66 4.25 8.03
CA ASP A 89 4.73 3.80 7.15
C ASP A 89 4.97 2.30 7.32
N TYR A 90 4.57 1.53 6.31
CA TYR A 90 4.77 0.08 6.29
C TYR A 90 6.24 -0.34 6.39
N ASN A 91 7.21 0.55 6.12
CA ASN A 91 8.63 0.23 6.26
C ASN A 91 9.09 0.16 7.71
N GLN A 92 8.31 0.71 8.65
CA GLN A 92 8.59 0.61 10.08
C GLN A 92 7.99 -0.64 10.74
N ASN A 93 7.29 -1.49 9.98
CA ASN A 93 6.75 -2.76 10.49
C ASN A 93 7.89 -3.67 10.98
N GLN A 94 7.80 -4.14 12.23
CA GLN A 94 8.80 -5.07 12.81
C GLN A 94 8.26 -6.48 13.06
N VAL A 95 7.03 -6.76 12.61
CA VAL A 95 6.38 -8.06 12.76
C VAL A 95 6.22 -8.70 11.39
N THR A 96 6.69 -9.94 11.26
CA THR A 96 6.51 -10.74 10.05
C THR A 96 5.85 -12.08 10.38
N LEU A 97 4.73 -12.38 9.74
CA LEU A 97 4.14 -13.71 9.68
C LEU A 97 4.62 -14.37 8.39
N VAL A 98 5.24 -15.54 8.48
CA VAL A 98 5.85 -16.18 7.30
C VAL A 98 5.52 -17.67 7.23
N ASN A 99 5.26 -18.13 6.01
CA ASN A 99 5.22 -19.54 5.66
C ASN A 99 5.85 -19.74 4.28
N SER A 100 6.01 -20.98 3.81
CA SER A 100 6.51 -21.29 2.46
C SER A 100 5.70 -22.40 1.77
N LEU A 101 4.41 -22.45 2.06
CA LEU A 101 3.52 -23.52 1.59
C LEU A 101 2.91 -23.13 0.23
N GLY A 102 3.12 -23.97 -0.79
CA GLY A 102 2.45 -23.84 -2.09
C GLY A 102 1.13 -24.62 -2.14
N ALA A 103 0.24 -24.23 -3.06
CA ALA A 103 -1.06 -24.87 -3.26
C ALA A 103 -0.94 -26.33 -3.75
N ASP A 104 0.16 -26.67 -4.42
CA ASP A 104 0.54 -28.04 -4.81
C ASP A 104 0.62 -28.99 -3.61
N VAL A 105 1.11 -28.49 -2.47
CA VAL A 105 1.21 -29.25 -1.22
C VAL A 105 -0.02 -29.06 -0.34
N ALA A 106 -0.58 -27.85 -0.31
CA ALA A 106 -1.72 -27.52 0.56
C ALA A 106 -3.06 -28.10 0.08
N GLY A 107 -3.16 -28.50 -1.20
CA GLY A 107 -4.37 -29.03 -1.82
C GLY A 107 -5.37 -27.96 -2.30
N SER A 108 -5.13 -26.68 -2.01
CA SER A 108 -5.88 -25.56 -2.60
C SER A 108 -5.15 -24.22 -2.41
N ASN A 109 -5.55 -23.21 -3.17
CA ASN A 109 -5.05 -21.84 -3.01
C ASN A 109 -5.29 -21.31 -1.58
N ASP A 110 -6.52 -21.40 -1.06
CA ASP A 110 -6.83 -20.94 0.30
C ASP A 110 -5.99 -21.65 1.35
N ALA A 111 -5.85 -22.98 1.24
CA ALA A 111 -5.07 -23.78 2.18
C ALA A 111 -3.57 -23.45 2.17
N SER A 112 -3.04 -22.81 1.13
CA SER A 112 -1.63 -22.36 1.10
C SER A 112 -1.37 -21.07 1.89
N GLY A 113 -2.43 -20.35 2.29
CA GLY A 113 -2.37 -19.03 2.91
C GLY A 113 -1.54 -18.98 4.20
N THR A 114 -0.60 -18.04 4.30
CA THR A 114 0.10 -17.73 5.57
C THR A 114 -0.87 -17.20 6.62
N LEU A 115 -1.71 -16.21 6.25
CA LEU A 115 -2.85 -15.78 7.05
C LEU A 115 -4.16 -16.05 6.28
N ARG A 116 -5.03 -16.87 6.86
CA ARG A 116 -6.35 -17.21 6.33
C ARG A 116 -7.44 -16.60 7.22
N ALA A 117 -7.94 -15.44 6.81
CA ALA A 117 -8.94 -14.68 7.56
C ALA A 117 -10.35 -14.99 7.05
N HIS A 118 -11.01 -15.95 7.70
CA HIS A 118 -12.39 -16.37 7.36
C HIS A 118 -13.46 -15.69 8.22
N THR A 119 -13.07 -14.99 9.29
CA THR A 119 -13.98 -14.23 10.14
C THR A 119 -14.42 -12.90 9.54
N THR A 120 -15.52 -12.36 10.04
CA THR A 120 -16.05 -11.02 9.74
C THR A 120 -15.55 -10.01 10.78
N ASP A 121 -15.55 -8.72 10.46
CA ASP A 121 -15.11 -7.64 11.36
C ASP A 121 -13.66 -7.84 11.86
N PHE A 122 -12.75 -8.03 10.90
CA PHE A 122 -11.34 -8.36 11.14
C PHE A 122 -10.44 -7.22 10.71
N LYS A 123 -9.49 -6.81 11.55
CA LYS A 123 -8.52 -5.77 11.19
C LYS A 123 -7.09 -6.18 11.49
N VAL A 124 -6.18 -5.86 10.57
CA VAL A 124 -4.74 -6.06 10.76
C VAL A 124 -4.00 -4.77 10.42
N TYR A 125 -3.08 -4.39 11.31
CA TYR A 125 -2.32 -3.16 11.22
C TYR A 125 -0.83 -3.46 11.32
N ASN A 126 -0.03 -2.93 10.39
CA ASN A 126 1.44 -2.88 10.49
C ASN A 126 2.11 -4.25 10.67
N VAL A 127 1.57 -5.27 10.01
CA VAL A 127 2.13 -6.63 9.97
C VAL A 127 2.58 -6.95 8.55
N ASN A 128 3.77 -7.53 8.41
CA ASN A 128 4.21 -8.14 7.16
C ASN A 128 3.66 -9.57 7.12
N ILE A 129 3.00 -9.94 6.04
CA ILE A 129 2.42 -11.26 5.82
C ILE A 129 3.06 -11.81 4.54
N GLU A 130 3.81 -12.89 4.68
CA GLU A 130 4.66 -13.41 3.62
C GLU A 130 4.38 -14.88 3.34
N ASN A 131 4.33 -15.24 2.06
CA ASN A 131 4.57 -16.61 1.63
C ASN A 131 5.85 -16.66 0.77
N SER A 132 6.90 -17.25 1.34
CA SER A 132 8.25 -17.26 0.78
C SER A 132 8.51 -18.43 -0.18
N ARG A 133 7.46 -19.14 -0.63
CA ARG A 133 7.55 -20.26 -1.59
C ARG A 133 8.25 -19.86 -2.90
N GLY A 134 8.14 -18.60 -3.31
CA GLY A 134 8.75 -18.09 -4.55
C GLY A 134 7.94 -18.41 -5.81
N SER A 135 8.59 -18.39 -6.97
CA SER A 135 7.94 -18.62 -8.27
C SER A 135 7.69 -20.09 -8.57
N GLY A 136 6.67 -20.37 -9.39
CA GLY A 136 6.42 -21.68 -10.01
C GLY A 136 5.15 -22.38 -9.54
N VAL A 137 4.61 -21.98 -8.39
CA VAL A 137 3.32 -22.45 -7.88
C VAL A 137 2.59 -21.33 -7.14
N GLN A 138 1.26 -21.39 -7.11
CA GLN A 138 0.42 -20.52 -6.30
C GLN A 138 0.80 -20.65 -4.82
N ALA A 139 1.01 -19.52 -4.16
CA ALA A 139 1.39 -19.49 -2.75
C ALA A 139 0.87 -18.22 -2.08
N ILE A 140 -0.22 -18.37 -1.34
CA ILE A 140 -0.98 -17.22 -0.82
C ILE A 140 -0.29 -16.70 0.44
N ALA A 141 -0.07 -15.39 0.52
CA ALA A 141 0.31 -14.72 1.76
C ALA A 141 -0.93 -14.45 2.62
N LEU A 142 -1.96 -13.83 2.03
CA LEU A 142 -3.20 -13.48 2.71
C LEU A 142 -4.42 -14.00 1.92
N SER A 143 -5.29 -14.75 2.60
CA SER A 143 -6.61 -15.15 2.10
C SER A 143 -7.72 -14.47 2.90
N THR A 144 -8.59 -13.74 2.22
CA THR A 144 -9.75 -13.06 2.82
C THR A 144 -11.06 -13.72 2.39
N GLN A 145 -11.84 -14.16 3.38
CA GLN A 145 -13.09 -14.90 3.13
C GLN A 145 -14.30 -14.34 3.89
N GLY A 146 -14.11 -13.33 4.75
CA GLY A 146 -15.17 -12.69 5.53
C GLY A 146 -15.48 -11.27 5.07
N THR A 147 -16.49 -10.66 5.70
CA THR A 147 -16.98 -9.31 5.35
C THR A 147 -16.43 -8.28 6.34
N GLN A 148 -16.30 -7.01 5.94
CA GLN A 148 -15.74 -5.94 6.77
C GLN A 148 -14.31 -6.25 7.26
N GLN A 149 -13.43 -6.63 6.34
CA GLN A 149 -12.01 -6.85 6.66
C GLN A 149 -11.15 -5.66 6.25
N GLY A 150 -10.33 -5.15 7.19
CA GLY A 150 -9.46 -3.99 6.99
C GLY A 150 -7.99 -4.31 7.20
N TYR A 151 -7.14 -3.89 6.28
CA TYR A 151 -5.69 -4.10 6.33
C TYR A 151 -4.98 -2.76 6.13
N TYR A 152 -4.17 -2.35 7.11
CA TYR A 152 -3.68 -0.98 7.23
C TYR A 152 -2.16 -0.97 7.44
N GLY A 153 -1.42 -0.35 6.52
CA GLY A 153 0.05 -0.29 6.65
C GLY A 153 0.73 -1.66 6.61
N CYS A 154 0.08 -2.68 6.06
CA CYS A 154 0.62 -4.05 6.00
C CYS A 154 1.53 -4.23 4.77
N LYS A 155 2.49 -5.17 4.86
CA LYS A 155 3.17 -5.70 3.67
C LYS A 155 2.60 -7.07 3.33
N LEU A 156 2.18 -7.29 2.10
CA LEU A 156 1.76 -8.59 1.57
C LEU A 156 2.80 -9.05 0.55
N LEU A 157 3.54 -10.11 0.89
CA LEU A 157 4.75 -10.52 0.18
C LEU A 157 4.59 -11.92 -0.41
N GLY A 158 4.84 -12.05 -1.71
CA GLY A 158 4.72 -13.32 -2.44
C GLY A 158 5.17 -13.19 -3.89
N TYR A 159 4.80 -14.15 -4.73
CA TYR A 159 5.13 -14.16 -6.17
C TYR A 159 3.92 -14.45 -7.05
N GLN A 160 3.39 -15.67 -7.01
CA GLN A 160 2.14 -16.04 -7.67
C GLN A 160 1.03 -16.15 -6.63
N ASP A 161 -0.11 -15.51 -6.89
CA ASP A 161 -1.31 -15.56 -6.04
C ASP A 161 -1.10 -14.98 -4.62
N THR A 162 -0.29 -13.92 -4.46
CA THR A 162 0.05 -13.32 -3.14
C THR A 162 -1.17 -13.00 -2.27
N LEU A 163 -2.18 -12.34 -2.82
CA LEU A 163 -3.40 -11.94 -2.13
C LEU A 163 -4.62 -12.59 -2.77
N LEU A 164 -5.24 -13.51 -2.04
CA LEU A 164 -6.55 -14.07 -2.34
C LEU A 164 -7.64 -13.20 -1.68
N ALA A 165 -8.02 -12.11 -2.34
CA ALA A 165 -9.16 -11.27 -1.97
C ALA A 165 -10.47 -11.94 -2.40
N ASN A 166 -10.88 -13.03 -1.74
CA ASN A 166 -11.85 -13.96 -2.32
C ASN A 166 -13.31 -13.61 -2.08
N LYS A 167 -13.69 -13.26 -0.84
CA LYS A 167 -15.09 -13.04 -0.46
C LYS A 167 -15.25 -11.84 0.48
N GLY A 168 -16.47 -11.30 0.53
CA GLY A 168 -16.87 -10.22 1.42
C GLY A 168 -16.35 -8.84 1.00
N THR A 169 -16.46 -7.87 1.91
CA THR A 169 -15.95 -6.51 1.71
C THR A 169 -14.58 -6.35 2.36
N ASN A 170 -13.62 -5.88 1.57
CA ASN A 170 -12.22 -5.78 1.99
C ASN A 170 -11.67 -4.38 1.69
N VAL A 171 -10.93 -3.80 2.62
CA VAL A 171 -10.20 -2.54 2.42
C VAL A 171 -8.74 -2.75 2.75
N PHE A 172 -7.87 -2.41 1.80
CA PHE A 172 -6.42 -2.35 1.97
C PHE A 172 -6.00 -0.89 1.87
N ASN A 173 -5.37 -0.33 2.89
CA ASN A 173 -5.02 1.09 2.92
C ASN A 173 -3.56 1.30 3.35
N LYS A 174 -2.79 2.05 2.55
CA LYS A 174 -1.35 2.26 2.73
C LYS A 174 -0.58 0.93 2.83
N CYS A 175 -1.04 -0.11 2.14
CA CYS A 175 -0.36 -1.39 2.13
C CYS A 175 0.72 -1.43 1.03
N TYR A 176 1.75 -2.23 1.23
CA TYR A 176 2.65 -2.68 0.17
C TYR A 176 2.23 -4.08 -0.26
N ILE A 177 1.99 -4.30 -1.55
CA ILE A 177 1.54 -5.58 -2.10
C ILE A 177 2.48 -5.97 -3.23
N GLU A 178 3.11 -7.13 -3.10
CA GLU A 178 4.16 -7.58 -4.00
C GLU A 178 3.80 -8.90 -4.69
N GLY A 179 4.09 -8.99 -5.99
CA GLY A 179 4.01 -10.24 -6.72
C GLY A 179 4.30 -10.08 -8.21
N ALA A 180 4.03 -11.14 -8.97
CA ALA A 180 4.30 -11.21 -10.41
C ALA A 180 3.07 -11.71 -11.18
N THR A 181 2.52 -12.87 -10.83
CA THR A 181 1.43 -13.51 -11.58
C THR A 181 0.17 -13.58 -10.73
N ASP A 182 -0.92 -12.98 -11.23
CA ASP A 182 -2.25 -13.01 -10.63
C ASP A 182 -2.26 -12.65 -9.13
N PHE A 183 -1.33 -11.77 -8.72
CA PHE A 183 -0.99 -11.67 -7.31
C PHE A 183 -2.03 -10.91 -6.46
N ILE A 184 -3.05 -10.33 -7.09
CA ILE A 184 -4.30 -9.89 -6.46
C ILE A 184 -5.48 -10.58 -7.18
N PHE A 185 -6.07 -11.59 -6.56
CA PHE A 185 -7.08 -12.43 -7.21
C PHE A 185 -8.18 -12.91 -6.27
N GLY A 186 -9.24 -13.47 -6.83
CA GLY A 186 -10.42 -13.95 -6.10
C GLY A 186 -11.71 -13.78 -6.89
N GLN A 187 -12.82 -14.33 -6.39
CA GLN A 187 -14.04 -14.49 -7.21
C GLN A 187 -15.25 -13.69 -6.75
N GLN A 188 -15.40 -13.42 -5.45
CA GLN A 188 -16.66 -12.94 -4.86
C GLN A 188 -16.51 -11.64 -4.06
N ALA A 189 -15.28 -11.21 -3.78
CA ALA A 189 -15.06 -10.03 -2.94
C ALA A 189 -15.33 -8.73 -3.68
N VAL A 190 -15.86 -7.78 -2.93
CA VAL A 190 -15.73 -6.36 -3.21
C VAL A 190 -14.49 -5.88 -2.46
N ALA A 191 -13.46 -5.42 -3.17
CA ALA A 191 -12.19 -5.03 -2.57
C ALA A 191 -11.76 -3.64 -3.03
N TRP A 192 -11.42 -2.78 -2.07
CA TRP A 192 -10.90 -1.44 -2.30
C TRP A 192 -9.46 -1.34 -1.83
N PHE A 193 -8.57 -0.89 -2.70
CA PHE A 193 -7.16 -0.66 -2.41
C PHE A 193 -6.90 0.84 -2.46
N GLU A 194 -6.65 1.46 -1.32
CA GLU A 194 -6.39 2.89 -1.17
C GLU A 194 -4.92 3.12 -0.88
N LYS A 195 -4.26 4.00 -1.65
CA LYS A 195 -2.88 4.44 -1.36
C LYS A 195 -1.89 3.30 -1.20
N CYS A 196 -2.12 2.19 -1.90
CA CYS A 196 -1.24 1.04 -1.83
C CYS A 196 -0.04 1.22 -2.76
N THR A 197 1.10 0.65 -2.37
CA THR A 197 2.24 0.43 -3.26
C THR A 197 2.12 -0.96 -3.86
N ILE A 198 1.99 -1.06 -5.17
CA ILE A 198 1.90 -2.31 -5.93
C ILE A 198 3.26 -2.55 -6.58
N ALA A 199 4.02 -3.51 -6.02
CA ALA A 199 5.40 -3.78 -6.41
C ALA A 199 5.51 -5.02 -7.30
N ILE A 200 6.06 -4.83 -8.49
CA ILE A 200 6.18 -5.88 -9.51
C ILE A 200 7.48 -6.65 -9.33
N SER A 201 7.36 -7.93 -8.93
CA SER A 201 8.48 -8.85 -8.69
C SER A 201 8.92 -9.66 -9.91
N GLY A 202 8.10 -9.68 -10.96
CA GLY A 202 8.34 -10.46 -12.17
C GLY A 202 7.29 -10.15 -13.22
N ALA A 203 7.46 -10.69 -14.42
CA ALA A 203 6.48 -10.52 -15.49
C ALA A 203 5.17 -11.24 -15.14
N GLY A 204 4.04 -10.63 -15.50
CA GLY A 204 2.73 -11.24 -15.30
C GLY A 204 1.59 -10.24 -15.25
N TYR A 205 0.74 -10.37 -14.24
CA TYR A 205 -0.57 -9.73 -14.15
C TYR A 205 -0.81 -9.29 -12.70
N ILE A 206 -1.19 -8.02 -12.51
CA ILE A 206 -1.49 -7.50 -11.17
C ILE A 206 -2.78 -8.13 -10.65
N THR A 207 -3.86 -8.05 -11.43
CA THR A 207 -5.16 -8.61 -11.01
C THR A 207 -5.62 -9.81 -11.83
N ALA A 208 -6.27 -10.74 -11.16
CA ALA A 208 -7.06 -11.82 -11.78
C ALA A 208 -8.42 -11.92 -11.09
N ASN A 209 -9.31 -10.98 -11.40
CA ASN A 209 -10.67 -11.02 -10.87
C ASN A 209 -11.47 -12.15 -11.54
N GLY A 210 -12.07 -13.01 -10.72
CA GLY A 210 -12.79 -14.21 -11.13
C GLY A 210 -14.30 -14.09 -10.99
N ARG A 211 -14.85 -12.89 -11.15
CA ARG A 211 -16.31 -12.70 -11.22
C ARG A 211 -16.91 -13.47 -12.40
N ASP A 212 -17.90 -14.30 -12.13
CA ASP A 212 -18.43 -15.33 -13.04
C ASP A 212 -19.85 -15.09 -13.54
N SER A 213 -20.60 -14.17 -12.93
CA SER A 213 -21.95 -13.79 -13.37
C SER A 213 -22.23 -12.30 -13.15
N ASP A 214 -23.36 -11.83 -13.68
CA ASP A 214 -23.90 -10.50 -13.42
C ASP A 214 -24.35 -10.31 -11.96
N THR A 215 -24.89 -11.35 -11.33
CA THR A 215 -25.33 -11.38 -9.93
C THR A 215 -24.18 -11.49 -8.92
N ASN A 216 -22.99 -11.92 -9.36
CA ASN A 216 -21.81 -11.96 -8.49
C ASN A 216 -21.39 -10.52 -8.14
N PRO A 217 -21.27 -10.16 -6.84
CA PRO A 217 -21.02 -8.79 -6.43
C PRO A 217 -19.58 -8.33 -6.68
N SER A 218 -18.66 -9.22 -7.02
CA SER A 218 -17.22 -8.93 -6.99
C SER A 218 -16.82 -7.66 -7.74
N TYR A 219 -15.95 -6.86 -7.14
CA TYR A 219 -15.48 -5.61 -7.72
C TYR A 219 -14.15 -5.22 -7.08
N TYR A 220 -13.08 -5.18 -7.87
CA TYR A 220 -11.80 -4.63 -7.42
C TYR A 220 -11.62 -3.19 -7.88
N VAL A 221 -11.28 -2.30 -6.94
CA VAL A 221 -10.97 -0.91 -7.24
C VAL A 221 -9.63 -0.55 -6.61
N ILE A 222 -8.65 -0.26 -7.46
CA ILE A 222 -7.33 0.21 -7.06
C ILE A 222 -7.34 1.73 -7.23
N ASN A 223 -7.31 2.45 -6.11
CA ASN A 223 -7.47 3.89 -6.03
C ASN A 223 -6.27 4.58 -5.37
N SER A 224 -5.87 5.74 -5.89
CA SER A 224 -4.81 6.60 -5.31
C SER A 224 -3.50 5.85 -5.04
N SER A 225 -3.22 4.78 -5.78
CA SER A 225 -2.13 3.83 -5.51
C SER A 225 -0.94 4.09 -6.44
N SER A 226 0.15 3.35 -6.27
CA SER A 226 1.30 3.38 -7.17
C SER A 226 1.66 1.99 -7.69
N ILE A 227 2.17 1.92 -8.92
CA ILE A 227 2.64 0.68 -9.57
C ILE A 227 4.07 0.89 -10.04
N SER A 228 5.01 0.14 -9.46
CA SER A 228 6.43 0.20 -9.80
C SER A 228 7.10 -1.15 -9.75
N LEU A 229 8.24 -1.28 -10.43
CA LEU A 229 9.11 -2.43 -10.23
C LEU A 229 9.57 -2.49 -8.77
N LYS A 230 9.58 -3.70 -8.21
CA LYS A 230 10.28 -3.96 -6.96
C LYS A 230 11.76 -3.65 -7.16
N SER A 231 12.40 -3.08 -6.14
CA SER A 231 13.85 -2.88 -6.12
C SER A 231 14.58 -4.19 -6.41
N GLY A 232 15.60 -4.14 -7.28
CA GLY A 232 16.40 -5.28 -7.70
C GLY A 232 15.81 -6.11 -8.85
N VAL A 233 14.60 -5.81 -9.33
CA VAL A 233 14.01 -6.47 -10.51
C VAL A 233 14.49 -5.77 -11.79
N SER A 234 14.80 -6.56 -12.82
CA SER A 234 15.22 -6.05 -14.13
C SER A 234 14.22 -5.03 -14.71
N SER A 235 14.72 -3.92 -15.24
CA SER A 235 13.92 -2.88 -15.91
C SER A 235 13.20 -3.38 -17.19
N SER A 236 13.64 -4.52 -17.74
CA SER A 236 12.98 -5.18 -18.86
C SER A 236 11.68 -5.90 -18.50
N VAL A 237 11.45 -6.16 -17.20
CA VAL A 237 10.20 -6.78 -16.73
C VAL A 237 9.03 -5.86 -17.05
N LYS A 238 7.95 -6.47 -17.55
CA LYS A 238 6.68 -5.81 -17.87
C LYS A 238 5.52 -6.59 -17.29
N THR A 239 4.48 -5.87 -16.88
CA THR A 239 3.24 -6.42 -16.34
C THR A 239 2.02 -5.90 -17.06
N TYR A 240 0.92 -6.63 -16.97
CA TYR A 240 -0.42 -6.12 -17.24
C TYR A 240 -1.11 -5.70 -15.94
N LEU A 241 -2.06 -4.77 -16.04
CA LEU A 241 -2.99 -4.38 -14.98
C LEU A 241 -3.85 -5.59 -14.52
N GLY A 242 -4.18 -6.50 -15.45
CA GLY A 242 -4.83 -7.75 -15.11
C GLY A 242 -5.24 -8.59 -16.30
N ARG A 243 -5.83 -9.74 -16.01
CA ARG A 243 -6.47 -10.66 -16.97
C ARG A 243 -7.73 -11.30 -16.37
N PRO A 244 -8.78 -11.54 -17.17
CA PRO A 244 -10.08 -11.99 -16.66
C PRO A 244 -10.06 -13.49 -16.34
N TRP A 245 -9.96 -13.85 -15.05
CA TRP A 245 -10.03 -15.27 -14.65
C TRP A 245 -11.39 -15.90 -15.00
N ARG A 246 -12.46 -15.09 -15.01
CA ARG A 246 -13.82 -15.50 -15.41
C ARG A 246 -14.47 -14.43 -16.31
N ALA A 247 -15.50 -14.82 -17.05
CA ALA A 247 -16.09 -14.04 -18.14
C ALA A 247 -16.75 -12.71 -17.71
N TYR A 248 -16.99 -12.51 -16.41
CA TYR A 248 -17.62 -11.30 -15.86
C TYR A 248 -16.63 -10.47 -15.02
N ALA A 249 -15.32 -10.73 -15.17
CA ALA A 249 -14.25 -10.09 -14.40
C ALA A 249 -14.39 -8.57 -14.38
N ARG A 250 -14.22 -7.98 -13.19
CA ARG A 250 -14.46 -6.56 -12.97
C ARG A 250 -13.37 -5.92 -12.12
N THR A 251 -12.65 -4.97 -12.70
CA THR A 251 -11.53 -4.28 -12.04
C THR A 251 -11.39 -2.85 -12.58
N VAL A 252 -11.16 -1.90 -11.68
CA VAL A 252 -10.85 -0.51 -12.03
C VAL A 252 -9.53 -0.08 -11.41
N PHE A 253 -8.68 0.58 -12.20
CA PHE A 253 -7.56 1.37 -11.69
C PHE A 253 -7.88 2.85 -11.85
N GLN A 254 -7.90 3.60 -10.76
CA GLN A 254 -8.20 5.02 -10.78
C GLN A 254 -7.23 5.83 -9.92
N ASN A 255 -6.93 7.05 -10.37
CA ASN A 255 -6.02 7.99 -9.70
C ASN A 255 -4.67 7.35 -9.32
N THR A 256 -4.23 6.36 -10.11
CA THR A 256 -3.09 5.50 -9.78
C THR A 256 -1.89 5.92 -10.61
N ALA A 257 -0.75 6.11 -9.95
CA ALA A 257 0.52 6.41 -10.59
C ALA A 257 1.15 5.12 -11.13
N MET A 258 1.40 5.06 -12.43
CA MET A 258 1.86 3.87 -13.14
C MET A 258 3.22 4.15 -13.79
N SER A 259 4.28 3.50 -13.32
CA SER A 259 5.56 3.53 -14.02
C SER A 259 5.51 2.77 -15.35
N SER A 260 6.55 2.90 -16.17
CA SER A 260 6.70 2.23 -17.47
C SER A 260 6.81 0.68 -17.39
N VAL A 261 6.63 0.08 -16.21
CA VAL A 261 6.47 -1.38 -16.05
C VAL A 261 5.15 -1.89 -16.63
N VAL A 262 4.11 -1.06 -16.65
CA VAL A 262 2.81 -1.41 -17.22
C VAL A 262 2.90 -1.37 -18.74
N ARG A 263 2.43 -2.45 -19.38
CA ARG A 263 2.38 -2.56 -20.84
C ARG A 263 1.39 -1.57 -21.46
N PRO A 264 1.66 -1.01 -22.66
CA PRO A 264 0.75 -0.10 -23.36
C PRO A 264 -0.67 -0.64 -23.53
N GLU A 265 -0.80 -1.95 -23.77
CA GLU A 265 -2.07 -2.68 -23.90
C GLU A 265 -2.91 -2.60 -22.61
N GLY A 266 -2.25 -2.42 -21.47
CA GLY A 266 -2.84 -2.36 -20.12
C GLY A 266 -3.31 -3.72 -19.62
N TRP A 267 -4.12 -4.42 -20.40
CA TRP A 267 -4.82 -5.63 -20.00
C TRP A 267 -4.51 -6.79 -20.96
N SER A 268 -4.57 -8.01 -20.45
CA SER A 268 -4.39 -9.23 -21.25
C SER A 268 -5.67 -10.05 -21.27
N THR A 269 -5.82 -10.86 -22.30
CA THR A 269 -6.89 -11.87 -22.36
C THR A 269 -6.56 -13.08 -21.47
N TRP A 270 -7.63 -13.82 -21.16
CA TRP A 270 -7.58 -15.23 -20.74
C TRP A 270 -8.31 -16.05 -21.82
N SER A 271 -8.45 -17.35 -21.62
CA SER A 271 -9.36 -18.24 -22.37
C SER A 271 -10.84 -18.07 -21.96
N VAL A 272 -11.37 -16.84 -21.92
CA VAL A 272 -12.80 -16.55 -21.63
C VAL A 272 -13.38 -15.55 -22.64
N ALA A 273 -14.71 -15.57 -22.81
CA ALA A 273 -15.42 -14.53 -23.56
C ALA A 273 -15.28 -13.16 -22.86
N LEU A 274 -15.14 -12.10 -23.65
CA LEU A 274 -14.81 -10.76 -23.15
C LEU A 274 -16.02 -9.82 -23.08
N ASP A 275 -17.17 -10.22 -23.62
CA ASP A 275 -18.37 -9.37 -23.78
C ASP A 275 -18.85 -8.77 -22.44
N ASN A 276 -18.65 -9.51 -21.35
CA ASN A 276 -19.08 -9.13 -20.00
C ASN A 276 -17.93 -8.67 -19.08
N VAL A 277 -16.69 -8.63 -19.59
CA VAL A 277 -15.54 -8.13 -18.82
C VAL A 277 -15.65 -6.61 -18.66
N TYR A 278 -15.47 -6.12 -17.43
CA TYR A 278 -15.47 -4.71 -17.10
C TYR A 278 -14.13 -4.30 -16.52
N TYR A 279 -13.18 -3.98 -17.39
CA TYR A 279 -11.89 -3.41 -17.03
C TYR A 279 -11.85 -1.95 -17.42
N ALA A 280 -11.58 -1.08 -16.44
CA ALA A 280 -11.65 0.36 -16.66
C ALA A 280 -10.55 1.15 -15.96
N GLU A 281 -10.27 2.33 -16.52
CA GLU A 281 -9.28 3.27 -15.98
C GLU A 281 -9.84 4.69 -15.83
N TYR A 282 -9.38 5.43 -14.82
CA TYR A 282 -9.73 6.84 -14.60
C TYR A 282 -8.59 7.65 -13.99
N GLY A 283 -8.19 8.77 -14.60
CA GLY A 283 -7.27 9.72 -13.95
C GLY A 283 -5.90 9.15 -13.54
N ASN A 284 -5.47 8.04 -14.13
CA ASN A 284 -4.15 7.46 -13.88
C ASN A 284 -3.04 8.34 -14.48
N THR A 285 -1.86 8.29 -13.89
CA THR A 285 -0.70 9.13 -14.28
C THR A 285 0.56 8.30 -14.47
N GLY A 286 1.62 8.90 -15.02
CA GLY A 286 2.90 8.25 -15.28
C GLY A 286 2.96 7.50 -16.62
N ASP A 287 4.15 7.08 -17.02
CA ASP A 287 4.39 6.49 -18.36
C ASP A 287 3.55 5.24 -18.62
N GLY A 288 3.30 4.43 -17.58
CA GLY A 288 2.46 3.23 -17.68
C GLY A 288 0.97 3.52 -17.86
N SER A 289 0.52 4.77 -17.60
CA SER A 289 -0.86 5.18 -17.86
C SER A 289 -1.08 5.59 -19.32
N GLN A 290 -0.02 5.63 -20.15
CA GLN A 290 -0.06 6.03 -21.55
C GLN A 290 -0.08 4.81 -22.48
N GLY A 291 -0.25 5.06 -23.78
CA GLY A 291 -0.25 4.04 -24.84
C GLY A 291 -1.64 3.62 -25.30
N THR A 292 -1.68 2.63 -26.20
CA THR A 292 -2.92 2.12 -26.79
C THR A 292 -3.43 0.92 -26.00
N ARG A 293 -4.46 1.14 -25.18
CA ARG A 293 -5.15 0.07 -24.47
C ARG A 293 -5.84 -0.88 -25.46
N VAL A 294 -5.99 -2.14 -25.05
CA VAL A 294 -6.87 -3.09 -25.74
C VAL A 294 -8.27 -2.50 -25.97
N SER A 295 -8.88 -2.79 -27.11
CA SER A 295 -10.14 -2.16 -27.55
C SER A 295 -11.34 -2.41 -26.65
N TRP A 296 -11.30 -3.47 -25.84
CA TRP A 296 -12.34 -3.85 -24.89
C TRP A 296 -12.14 -3.25 -23.48
N ALA A 297 -11.04 -2.53 -23.24
CA ALA A 297 -10.87 -1.75 -22.01
C ALA A 297 -11.74 -0.48 -22.06
N LYS A 298 -12.18 -0.03 -20.89
CA LYS A 298 -13.08 1.11 -20.74
C LYS A 298 -12.35 2.31 -20.12
N LYS A 299 -12.77 3.52 -20.47
CA LYS A 299 -12.37 4.75 -19.80
C LYS A 299 -13.55 5.31 -19.05
N LEU A 300 -13.42 5.54 -17.74
CA LEU A 300 -14.49 6.15 -16.97
C LEU A 300 -14.53 7.67 -17.20
N SER A 301 -15.70 8.27 -17.00
CA SER A 301 -15.90 9.73 -17.02
C SER A 301 -15.73 10.38 -15.64
N SER A 302 -15.90 9.62 -14.56
CA SER A 302 -15.70 10.05 -13.17
C SER A 302 -15.12 8.89 -12.34
N PRO A 303 -14.44 9.17 -11.21
CA PRO A 303 -13.94 8.10 -10.36
C PRO A 303 -15.11 7.42 -9.63
N LEU A 304 -14.93 6.15 -9.29
CA LEU A 304 -15.80 5.44 -8.37
C LEU A 304 -15.54 5.95 -6.94
N THR A 305 -16.56 5.91 -6.08
CA THR A 305 -16.45 6.33 -4.67
C THR A 305 -16.36 5.11 -3.75
N LEU A 306 -15.64 5.24 -2.65
CA LEU A 306 -15.51 4.17 -1.64
C LEU A 306 -16.89 3.68 -1.19
N ALA A 307 -17.78 4.59 -0.79
CA ALA A 307 -19.12 4.25 -0.31
C ALA A 307 -19.99 3.62 -1.40
N GLY A 308 -19.83 4.01 -2.68
CA GLY A 308 -20.56 3.42 -3.79
C GLY A 308 -20.15 1.98 -4.10
N ILE A 309 -18.93 1.59 -3.73
CA ILE A 309 -18.38 0.25 -3.96
C ILE A 309 -18.53 -0.63 -2.72
N ILE A 310 -18.03 -0.17 -1.57
CA ILE A 310 -18.01 -0.93 -0.32
C ILE A 310 -19.36 -0.87 0.42
N GLY A 311 -20.19 0.13 0.16
CA GLY A 311 -21.40 0.40 0.94
C GLY A 311 -21.08 1.19 2.21
N SER A 312 -21.49 0.67 3.38
CA SER A 312 -21.19 1.33 4.66
C SER A 312 -19.68 1.42 4.91
N THR A 313 -19.21 2.60 5.30
CA THR A 313 -17.81 2.87 5.64
C THR A 313 -17.55 2.91 7.15
N SER A 314 -18.58 2.71 7.99
CA SER A 314 -18.48 2.87 9.45
C SER A 314 -17.50 1.91 10.15
N TRP A 315 -17.18 0.79 9.50
CA TRP A 315 -16.21 -0.20 10.00
C TRP A 315 -14.77 0.11 9.58
N ILE A 316 -14.57 1.01 8.61
CA ILE A 316 -13.26 1.36 8.08
C ILE A 316 -12.57 2.34 9.03
N ASP A 317 -11.30 2.09 9.33
CA ASP A 317 -10.47 3.05 10.04
C ASP A 317 -10.09 4.23 9.14
N MET A 318 -10.83 5.32 9.28
CA MET A 318 -10.65 6.53 8.47
C MET A 318 -9.41 7.34 8.88
N ASN A 319 -8.71 6.99 9.97
CA ASN A 319 -7.43 7.63 10.31
C ASN A 319 -6.36 7.35 9.26
N TYR A 320 -6.43 6.20 8.58
CA TYR A 320 -5.55 5.86 7.47
C TYR A 320 -5.95 6.55 6.15
N TRP A 321 -7.13 7.19 6.08
CA TRP A 321 -7.65 7.80 4.86
C TRP A 321 -7.03 9.16 4.57
N ASN A 322 -6.77 9.94 5.62
CA ASN A 322 -6.28 11.30 5.50
C ASN A 322 -4.76 11.34 5.64
N ASN A 323 -4.07 11.86 4.61
CA ASN A 323 -3.00 12.80 4.87
C ASN A 323 -3.67 14.15 4.61
N VAL A 324 -4.09 14.93 5.61
CA VAL A 324 -4.46 16.32 5.31
C VAL A 324 -3.14 17.06 5.07
N SER A 325 -2.69 16.97 3.83
CA SER A 325 -1.69 17.85 3.25
C SER A 325 -2.30 18.32 1.94
N SER A 326 -3.33 19.17 2.04
CA SER A 326 -3.65 20.09 0.96
C SER A 326 -2.47 21.07 0.88
N GLY A 327 -1.46 20.70 0.10
CA GLY A 327 -0.51 21.67 -0.43
C GLY A 327 -1.31 22.61 -1.32
N THR A 328 -1.81 23.71 -0.75
CA THR A 328 -2.33 24.81 -1.53
C THR A 328 -1.16 25.32 -2.37
N THR A 329 -1.23 25.09 -3.68
CA THR A 329 -0.45 25.81 -4.68
C THR A 329 -0.82 27.29 -4.54
N THR A 330 -0.07 28.04 -3.74
CA THR A 330 -0.16 29.51 -3.78
C THR A 330 0.66 29.97 -4.96
N THR A 331 -0.01 30.11 -6.10
CA THR A 331 0.45 30.92 -7.22
C THR A 331 0.57 32.36 -6.73
N THR A 332 1.76 32.79 -6.30
CA THR A 332 2.02 34.22 -6.07
C THR A 332 2.56 34.83 -7.35
N THR A 333 1.67 35.41 -8.14
CA THR A 333 2.00 36.37 -9.19
C THR A 333 2.75 37.53 -8.53
N ARG A 334 4.05 37.69 -8.82
CA ARG A 334 4.86 38.79 -8.30
C ARG A 334 4.86 39.93 -9.31
N THR A 335 4.06 40.95 -9.03
CA THR A 335 4.12 42.26 -9.68
C THR A 335 5.46 42.91 -9.34
N THR A 336 6.12 43.44 -10.36
CA THR A 336 7.36 44.22 -10.28
C THR A 336 7.13 45.55 -9.60
N THR A 337 7.89 45.83 -8.53
CA THR A 337 8.18 47.20 -8.11
C THR A 337 9.61 47.29 -7.56
N THR A 338 10.34 48.22 -8.17
CA THR A 338 11.70 48.64 -7.88
C THR A 338 11.74 49.50 -6.63
N ALA A 339 12.62 49.21 -5.67
CA ALA A 339 13.28 50.23 -4.84
C ALA A 339 14.36 49.57 -3.97
N ALA A 340 15.57 50.11 -4.09
CA ALA A 340 16.74 49.76 -3.30
C ALA A 340 16.67 50.40 -1.91
N ALA A 341 17.06 49.66 -0.87
CA ALA A 341 17.65 50.22 0.34
C ALA A 341 18.44 49.14 1.09
N THR A 342 19.74 49.41 1.19
CA THR A 342 20.77 48.65 1.87
C THR A 342 20.61 48.74 3.38
N THR A 343 20.53 47.61 4.08
CA THR A 343 20.91 47.55 5.51
C THR A 343 21.65 46.26 5.81
N THR A 344 22.94 46.44 6.07
CA THR A 344 23.95 45.47 6.41
C THR A 344 23.60 44.73 7.71
N ARG A 345 23.68 43.40 7.72
CA ARG A 345 23.79 42.60 8.94
C ARG A 345 25.05 41.76 8.85
N THR A 346 26.02 42.14 9.66
CA THR A 346 27.35 41.54 9.79
C THR A 346 27.22 40.07 10.17
N THR A 347 27.62 39.18 9.25
CA THR A 347 27.93 37.79 9.57
C THR A 347 29.44 37.71 9.74
N THR A 348 29.85 37.24 10.90
CA THR A 348 31.24 36.90 11.21
C THR A 348 31.66 35.78 10.26
N ALA A 349 32.60 36.10 9.38
CA ALA A 349 33.20 35.16 8.45
C ALA A 349 34.15 34.21 9.19
N ALA A 350 34.07 32.93 8.83
CA ALA A 350 35.25 32.09 8.68
C ALA A 350 35.14 31.43 7.30
N ALA A 351 35.88 31.99 6.35
CA ALA A 351 36.06 31.45 5.02
C ALA A 351 37.03 30.26 5.07
N GLY A 352 36.69 29.20 4.34
CA GLY A 352 37.50 28.01 4.15
C GLY A 352 37.08 27.23 2.89
N GLY A 353 37.03 27.93 1.75
CA GLY A 353 37.35 27.45 0.39
C GLY A 353 36.88 26.10 -0.15
N CYS A 354 35.88 25.43 0.42
CA CYS A 354 35.53 24.12 -0.10
C CYS A 354 34.51 24.18 -1.24
N THR A 355 34.93 23.70 -2.42
CA THR A 355 34.08 23.49 -3.60
C THR A 355 34.18 22.04 -4.05
N GLN A 356 33.07 21.46 -4.46
CA GLN A 356 32.99 20.09 -4.99
C GLN A 356 33.28 20.08 -6.48
N ALA A 357 34.10 19.14 -6.93
CA ALA A 357 34.35 18.93 -8.34
C ALA A 357 33.06 18.56 -9.11
N LEU A 358 33.07 18.72 -10.43
CA LEU A 358 32.02 18.19 -11.30
C LEU A 358 31.83 16.68 -11.01
N TYR A 359 30.57 16.26 -10.88
CA TYR A 359 30.14 14.93 -10.43
C TYR A 359 30.36 14.59 -8.95
N GLY A 360 30.92 15.50 -8.15
CA GLY A 360 31.06 15.33 -6.70
C GLY A 360 29.73 15.46 -5.94
N GLN A 361 29.58 14.74 -4.83
CA GLN A 361 28.42 14.88 -3.96
C GLN A 361 28.41 16.25 -3.29
N CYS A 362 27.27 16.95 -3.38
CA CYS A 362 27.07 18.30 -2.87
C CYS A 362 25.85 18.40 -1.94
N GLY A 363 25.20 17.29 -1.62
CA GLY A 363 24.05 17.25 -0.71
C GLY A 363 23.54 15.84 -0.47
N GLY A 364 22.53 15.75 0.40
CA GLY A 364 21.94 14.49 0.87
C GLY A 364 21.78 14.49 2.39
N GLN A 365 20.80 13.75 2.90
CA GLN A 365 20.60 13.55 4.34
C GLN A 365 21.86 12.96 4.97
N GLY A 366 22.37 13.61 6.01
CA GLY A 366 23.61 13.22 6.70
C GLY A 366 24.91 13.65 6.00
N PHE A 367 24.85 14.33 4.85
CA PHE A 367 26.06 14.81 4.17
C PHE A 367 26.69 16.01 4.89
N THR A 368 27.95 15.87 5.30
CA THR A 368 28.72 16.91 6.01
C THR A 368 29.81 17.54 5.14
N GLY A 369 29.92 17.13 3.88
CA GLY A 369 30.87 17.67 2.92
C GLY A 369 30.41 18.99 2.31
N CYS A 370 31.14 19.43 1.29
CA CYS A 370 30.96 20.76 0.73
C CYS A 370 29.75 20.79 -0.20
N THR A 371 28.92 21.82 -0.08
CA THR A 371 27.64 21.91 -0.80
C THR A 371 27.70 22.81 -2.03
N VAL A 372 28.81 23.53 -2.21
CA VAL A 372 29.05 24.42 -3.35
C VAL A 372 29.80 23.66 -4.43
N CYS A 373 29.28 23.67 -5.65
CA CYS A 373 29.91 23.04 -6.80
C CYS A 373 30.96 23.95 -7.46
N ALA A 374 31.93 23.35 -8.16
CA ALA A 374 32.92 24.06 -8.95
C ALA A 374 32.26 24.91 -10.04
N SER A 375 32.92 26.01 -10.39
CA SER A 375 32.41 26.99 -11.36
C SER A 375 31.96 26.33 -12.66
N GLY A 376 30.74 26.64 -13.10
CA GLY A 376 30.12 26.03 -14.29
C GLY A 376 29.23 24.81 -14.01
N SER A 377 29.16 24.34 -12.77
CA SER A 377 28.27 23.23 -12.37
C SER A 377 27.34 23.63 -11.21
N THR A 378 26.22 22.92 -11.06
CA THR A 378 25.22 23.16 -10.02
C THR A 378 24.87 21.88 -9.28
N CYS A 379 24.58 22.01 -7.99
CA CYS A 379 24.16 20.88 -7.17
C CYS A 379 22.75 20.43 -7.58
N LYS A 380 22.64 19.26 -8.21
CA LYS A 380 21.38 18.65 -8.63
C LYS A 380 20.98 17.57 -7.65
N TYR A 381 19.76 17.68 -7.12
CA TYR A 381 19.14 16.66 -6.29
C TYR A 381 18.96 15.37 -7.08
N SER A 382 19.38 14.24 -6.51
CA SER A 382 19.14 12.91 -7.09
C SER A 382 18.16 12.10 -6.25
N ASN A 383 18.37 12.07 -4.93
CA ASN A 383 17.47 11.47 -3.95
C ASN A 383 17.74 12.04 -2.56
N ASP A 384 16.97 11.63 -1.56
CA ASP A 384 17.05 12.17 -0.20
C ASP A 384 18.43 12.06 0.44
N TRP A 385 19.25 11.09 0.03
CA TRP A 385 20.57 10.82 0.58
C TRP A 385 21.70 11.34 -0.31
N TYR A 386 21.39 11.88 -1.49
CA TYR A 386 22.39 12.21 -2.50
C TYR A 386 21.98 13.32 -3.46
N SER A 387 22.83 14.35 -3.56
CA SER A 387 22.83 15.37 -4.61
C SER A 387 24.23 15.49 -5.19
N GLN A 388 24.37 15.75 -6.49
CA GLN A 388 25.67 15.84 -7.17
C GLN A 388 25.83 17.09 -8.02
N CYS A 389 27.08 17.53 -8.18
CA CYS A 389 27.42 18.63 -9.07
C CYS A 389 27.31 18.19 -10.54
N LEU A 390 26.50 18.90 -11.34
CA LEU A 390 26.31 18.68 -12.77
C LEU A 390 26.40 19.98 -13.57
#